data_AF-A0A9E7F907-F1
#
_entry.id   AF-A0A9E7F907-F1
#
_cell.length_a   1.000
_cell.length_b   1.000
_cell.length_c   1.000
_cell.angle_alpha   90.00
_cell.angle_beta   90.00
_cell.angle_gamma   90.00
#
_symmetry.space_group_name_H-M   'P 1'
#
loop_
_entity.id
_entity.type
_entity.pdbx_description
1 polymer ?
#
loop_
_entity_poly.entity_id
_entity_poly.type
_entity_poly.pdbx_seq_one_letter_code
_entity_poly.pdbx_strand_id
1 'polypeptide(L)'
;MISIDPIDFHSKEEPYSDRIDFYQRSIGLSDAVQIGIGQLNGIPVAIGIMDFQFMGGSMGSVVGEKITRLIEYATNQSLPVIIMCASGGARMQEGSSSLMQMAKISSASFNYQSDKKLFYVSILTSPTTGGVTASFGMLGDIIIAEPNAYIAFAANRYLIHHNQVFSLVT
;
A
#
# COMPACT_ATOMS: atom_id res chain seq x y z
N MET A 1 -7.92 -12.83 5.08
CA MET A 1 -7.30 -12.02 6.15
C MET A 1 -8.15 -10.78 6.31
N ILE A 2 -8.55 -10.47 7.55
CA ILE A 2 -9.49 -9.41 7.91
C ILE A 2 -8.81 -8.57 8.99
N SER A 3 -8.96 -7.25 8.96
CA SER A 3 -8.37 -6.35 9.95
C SER A 3 -9.04 -6.54 11.32
N ILE A 4 -8.28 -6.35 12.39
CA ILE A 4 -8.75 -6.32 13.77
C ILE A 4 -8.28 -5.03 14.43
N ASP A 5 -8.74 -4.74 15.65
CA ASP A 5 -8.22 -3.67 16.48
C ASP A 5 -7.16 -4.22 17.46
N PRO A 6 -5.85 -4.10 17.15
CA PRO A 6 -4.81 -4.71 17.97
C PRO A 6 -4.43 -3.90 19.22
N ILE A 7 -4.87 -2.63 19.31
CA ILE A 7 -4.45 -1.71 20.39
C ILE A 7 -5.63 -1.10 21.15
N ASP A 8 -6.84 -1.64 20.96
CA ASP A 8 -8.09 -1.11 21.50
C ASP A 8 -8.21 0.41 21.26
N PHE A 9 -8.10 0.81 19.99
CA PHE A 9 -8.04 2.22 19.62
C PHE A 9 -9.38 2.92 19.86
N HIS A 10 -9.42 3.74 20.91
CA HIS A 10 -10.58 4.57 21.24
C HIS A 10 -10.47 5.96 20.63
N SER A 11 -11.29 6.22 19.60
CA SER A 11 -11.54 7.59 19.13
C SER A 11 -12.72 8.22 19.87
N LYS A 12 -12.78 9.55 19.94
CA LYS A 12 -13.90 10.29 20.55
C LYS A 12 -15.22 10.14 19.79
N GLU A 13 -15.15 9.78 18.51
CA GLU A 13 -16.29 9.75 17.58
C GLU A 13 -16.81 8.33 17.41
N GLU A 14 -15.92 7.37 17.14
CA GLU A 14 -16.28 5.99 16.83
C GLU A 14 -15.14 5.00 17.14
N PRO A 15 -15.40 3.80 17.69
CA PRO A 15 -14.41 2.74 17.86
C PRO A 15 -13.77 2.31 16.52
N TYR A 16 -12.50 1.89 16.54
CA TYR A 16 -11.83 1.44 15.32
C TYR A 16 -12.44 0.15 14.73
N SER A 17 -12.86 -0.78 15.59
CA SER A 17 -13.60 -1.99 15.20
C SER A 17 -14.82 -1.68 14.34
N ASP A 18 -15.60 -0.69 14.76
CA ASP A 18 -16.87 -0.33 14.10
C ASP A 18 -16.61 0.31 12.75
N ARG A 19 -15.55 1.12 12.65
CA ARG A 19 -15.07 1.67 11.38
C ARG A 19 -14.63 0.57 10.42
N ILE A 20 -13.85 -0.41 10.88
CA ILE A 20 -13.44 -1.54 10.05
C ILE A 20 -14.69 -2.26 9.50
N ASP A 21 -15.61 -2.62 10.39
CA ASP A 21 -16.85 -3.32 10.03
C ASP A 21 -17.68 -2.53 9.02
N PHE A 22 -17.81 -1.21 9.21
CA PHE A 22 -18.52 -0.33 8.29
C PHE A 22 -17.90 -0.36 6.88
N TYR A 23 -16.58 -0.18 6.77
CA TYR A 23 -15.89 -0.19 5.47
C TYR A 23 -15.92 -1.57 4.80
N GLN A 24 -15.80 -2.65 5.58
CA GLN A 24 -15.91 -4.02 5.06
C GLN A 24 -17.29 -4.30 4.49
N ARG A 25 -18.37 -3.88 5.17
CA ARG A 25 -19.73 -4.08 4.69
C ARG A 25 -20.09 -3.18 3.50
N SER A 26 -19.65 -1.92 3.51
CA SER A 26 -19.98 -0.96 2.46
C SER A 26 -19.22 -1.19 1.16
N ILE A 27 -17.95 -1.60 1.24
CA ILE A 27 -17.08 -1.79 0.06
C ILE A 27 -17.03 -3.27 -0.35
N GLY A 28 -17.30 -4.19 0.57
CA GLY A 28 -17.20 -5.63 0.32
C GLY A 28 -15.77 -6.17 0.29
N LEU A 29 -14.79 -5.37 0.71
CA LEU A 29 -13.38 -5.75 0.80
C LEU A 29 -12.99 -6.04 2.25
N SER A 30 -12.05 -6.97 2.42
CA SER A 30 -11.52 -7.32 3.75
C SER A 30 -10.51 -6.30 4.30
N ASP A 31 -9.84 -5.56 3.42
CA ASP A 31 -9.01 -4.38 3.72
C ASP A 31 -8.75 -3.62 2.40
N ALA A 32 -8.04 -2.50 2.46
CA ALA A 32 -7.63 -1.59 1.41
C ALA A 32 -6.69 -2.17 0.33
N VAL A 33 -6.56 -3.50 0.23
CA VAL A 33 -5.84 -4.13 -0.87
C VAL A 33 -6.44 -5.48 -1.25
N GLN A 34 -6.56 -5.69 -2.54
CA GLN A 34 -6.84 -6.97 -3.18
C GLN A 34 -5.57 -7.48 -3.86
N ILE A 35 -5.31 -8.78 -3.75
CA ILE A 35 -4.14 -9.41 -4.35
C ILE A 35 -4.59 -10.66 -5.10
N GLY A 36 -3.87 -11.02 -6.16
CA GLY A 36 -4.16 -12.21 -6.94
C GLY A 36 -3.13 -12.48 -8.01
N ILE A 37 -3.34 -13.56 -8.75
CA ILE A 37 -2.57 -13.91 -9.94
C ILE A 37 -3.44 -13.66 -11.16
N GLY A 38 -2.88 -12.96 -12.15
CA GLY A 38 -3.51 -12.70 -13.43
C GLY A 38 -2.62 -13.15 -14.59
N GLN A 39 -3.05 -12.83 -15.80
CA GLN A 39 -2.23 -12.98 -17.00
C GLN A 39 -2.31 -11.69 -17.81
N LEU A 40 -1.16 -11.21 -18.29
CA LEU A 40 -1.05 -10.09 -19.21
C LEU A 40 -0.36 -10.58 -20.47
N ASN A 41 -1.09 -10.60 -21.59
CA ASN A 41 -0.60 -11.16 -22.87
C ASN A 41 -0.03 -12.59 -22.74
N GLY A 42 -0.66 -13.43 -21.92
CA GLY A 42 -0.22 -14.81 -21.64
C GLY A 42 0.92 -14.94 -20.63
N ILE A 43 1.46 -13.82 -20.12
CA ILE A 43 2.48 -13.83 -19.07
C ILE A 43 1.78 -13.86 -17.71
N PRO A 44 1.97 -14.90 -16.88
CA PRO A 44 1.42 -14.93 -15.53
C PRO A 44 2.06 -13.84 -14.68
N VAL A 45 1.24 -13.08 -13.96
CA VAL A 45 1.69 -11.92 -13.17
C VAL A 45 1.04 -11.94 -11.79
N ALA A 46 1.79 -11.56 -10.76
CA ALA A 46 1.27 -11.28 -9.43
C ALA A 46 0.79 -9.82 -9.38
N ILE A 47 -0.47 -9.59 -9.01
CA ILE A 47 -1.09 -8.26 -9.04
C ILE A 47 -1.60 -7.88 -7.64
N GLY A 48 -1.28 -6.67 -7.20
CA GLY A 48 -1.85 -6.02 -6.02
C GLY A 48 -2.59 -4.74 -6.41
N ILE A 49 -3.82 -4.58 -5.93
CA ILE A 49 -4.67 -3.41 -6.19
C ILE A 49 -5.13 -2.81 -4.88
N MET A 50 -4.62 -1.62 -4.56
CA MET A 50 -5.09 -0.85 -3.41
C MET A 50 -6.42 -0.16 -3.72
N ASP A 51 -7.29 -0.06 -2.71
CA ASP A 51 -8.57 0.63 -2.81
C ASP A 51 -8.63 1.81 -1.83
N PHE A 52 -8.60 3.03 -2.37
CA PHE A 52 -8.63 4.26 -1.58
C PHE A 52 -9.94 4.45 -0.81
N GLN A 53 -11.05 3.87 -1.29
CA GLN A 53 -12.34 3.99 -0.59
C GLN A 53 -12.29 3.33 0.78
N PHE A 54 -11.48 2.29 0.94
CA PHE A 54 -11.32 1.60 2.22
C PHE A 54 -10.38 2.40 3.13
N MET A 55 -10.96 3.18 4.03
CA MET A 55 -10.22 3.98 5.02
C MET A 55 -9.08 4.83 4.40
N GLY A 56 -9.33 5.44 3.24
CA GLY A 56 -8.33 6.24 2.53
C GLY A 56 -7.17 5.43 1.97
N GLY A 57 -7.37 4.13 1.69
CA GLY A 57 -6.31 3.25 1.21
C GLY A 57 -5.18 3.06 2.21
N SER A 58 -5.42 3.35 3.50
CA SER A 58 -4.34 3.45 4.48
C SER A 58 -3.66 2.09 4.70
N MET A 59 -2.34 2.07 4.83
CA MET A 59 -1.60 0.83 5.03
C MET A 59 -1.63 0.42 6.51
N GLY A 60 -2.45 -0.59 6.83
CA GLY A 60 -2.45 -1.31 8.10
C GLY A 60 -1.79 -2.70 7.99
N SER A 61 -1.88 -3.50 9.05
CA SER A 61 -1.22 -4.81 9.16
C SER A 61 -1.66 -5.80 8.08
N VAL A 62 -2.94 -5.79 7.70
CA VAL A 62 -3.45 -6.70 6.66
C VAL A 62 -3.01 -6.27 5.26
N VAL A 63 -2.93 -4.96 4.98
CA VAL A 63 -2.34 -4.46 3.72
C VAL A 63 -0.89 -4.90 3.64
N GLY A 64 -0.13 -4.68 4.72
CA GLY A 64 1.25 -5.14 4.88
C GLY A 64 1.43 -6.63 4.58
N GLU A 65 0.69 -7.47 5.31
CA GLU A 65 0.74 -8.93 5.17
C GLU A 65 0.34 -9.40 3.76
N LYS A 66 -0.74 -8.85 3.17
CA LYS A 66 -1.18 -9.21 1.82
C LYS A 66 -0.11 -8.91 0.78
N ILE A 67 0.47 -7.71 0.80
CA ILE A 67 1.49 -7.32 -0.16
C ILE A 67 2.77 -8.15 0.03
N THR A 68 3.22 -8.35 1.28
CA THR A 68 4.37 -9.22 1.56
C THR A 68 4.16 -10.63 1.00
N ARG A 69 2.99 -11.25 1.26
CA ARG A 69 2.68 -12.59 0.72
C ARG A 69 2.61 -12.63 -0.80
N LEU A 70 2.09 -11.58 -1.43
CA LEU A 70 2.06 -11.49 -2.89
C LEU A 70 3.49 -11.50 -3.45
N ILE A 71 4.38 -10.71 -2.88
CA ILE A 71 5.78 -10.63 -3.29
C ILE A 71 6.51 -11.95 -3.01
N GLU A 72 6.36 -12.53 -1.83
CA GLU A 72 6.98 -13.82 -1.50
C GLU A 72 6.48 -14.96 -2.39
N TYR A 73 5.18 -14.98 -2.69
CA TYR A 73 4.61 -15.93 -3.64
C TYR A 73 5.21 -15.73 -5.03
N ALA A 74 5.29 -14.49 -5.51
CA ALA A 74 5.90 -14.14 -6.79
C ALA A 74 7.39 -14.52 -6.83
N THR A 75 8.13 -14.33 -5.74
CA THR A 75 9.53 -14.78 -5.57
C THR A 75 9.63 -16.30 -5.78
N ASN A 76 8.75 -17.07 -5.16
CA ASN A 76 8.78 -18.53 -5.23
C ASN A 76 8.36 -19.05 -6.61
N GLN A 77 7.39 -18.40 -7.24
CA GLN A 77 6.89 -18.78 -8.57
C GLN A 77 7.64 -18.10 -9.73
N SER A 78 8.63 -17.26 -9.42
CA SER A 78 9.37 -16.45 -10.41
C SER A 78 8.45 -15.62 -11.32
N LEU A 79 7.43 -15.00 -10.73
CA LEU A 79 6.45 -14.18 -11.44
C LEU A 79 6.83 -12.70 -11.34
N PRO A 80 6.62 -11.88 -12.39
CA PRO A 80 6.64 -10.44 -12.28
C PRO A 80 5.53 -9.94 -11.34
N VAL A 81 5.77 -8.82 -10.67
CA VAL A 81 4.84 -8.18 -9.73
C VAL A 81 4.39 -6.83 -10.28
N ILE A 82 3.10 -6.55 -10.20
CA ILE A 82 2.51 -5.25 -10.49
C ILE A 82 1.67 -4.81 -9.30
N ILE A 83 1.93 -3.64 -8.73
CA ILE A 83 1.14 -3.10 -7.62
C ILE A 83 0.62 -1.72 -7.99
N MET A 84 -0.71 -1.54 -8.02
CA MET A 84 -1.31 -0.20 -8.08
C MET A 84 -1.54 0.34 -6.68
N CYS A 85 -0.93 1.49 -6.43
CA CYS A 85 -0.88 2.17 -5.15
C CYS A 85 -1.90 3.30 -5.14
N ALA A 86 -2.74 3.31 -4.10
CA ALA A 86 -3.70 4.35 -3.81
C ALA A 86 -3.84 4.44 -2.29
N SER A 87 -3.25 5.46 -1.66
CA SER A 87 -3.17 5.55 -0.20
C SER A 87 -2.98 6.97 0.31
N GLY A 88 -3.64 7.29 1.41
CA GLY A 88 -3.40 8.47 2.22
C GLY A 88 -2.22 8.33 3.21
N GLY A 89 -1.63 7.14 3.36
CA GLY A 89 -0.51 6.89 4.27
C GLY A 89 -0.70 5.67 5.19
N ALA A 90 -0.03 5.66 6.34
CA ALA A 90 -0.12 4.56 7.30
C ALA A 90 -1.42 4.61 8.11
N ARG A 91 -1.96 3.45 8.51
CA ARG A 91 -3.19 3.37 9.31
C ARG A 91 -2.90 3.67 10.77
N MET A 92 -3.12 4.90 11.19
CA MET A 92 -2.76 5.39 12.53
C MET A 92 -3.44 4.60 13.65
N GLN A 93 -4.60 4.02 13.41
CA GLN A 93 -5.38 3.23 14.37
C GLN A 93 -4.67 1.94 14.79
N GLU A 94 -3.69 1.45 14.03
CA GLU A 94 -2.87 0.30 14.41
C GLU A 94 -1.47 0.71 14.89
N GLY A 95 -1.19 2.00 15.01
CA GLY A 95 0.04 2.55 15.59
C GLY A 95 1.32 2.06 14.90
N SER A 96 2.27 1.56 15.71
CA SER A 96 3.56 1.07 15.23
C SER A 96 3.43 -0.14 14.29
N SER A 97 2.39 -0.95 14.42
CA SER A 97 2.14 -2.09 13.53
C SER A 97 2.00 -1.63 12.08
N SER A 98 1.33 -0.51 11.82
CA SER A 98 1.23 0.08 10.47
C SER A 98 2.57 0.58 9.94
N LEU A 99 3.39 1.20 10.81
CA LEU A 99 4.71 1.69 10.41
C LEU A 99 5.65 0.53 10.02
N MET A 100 5.63 -0.56 10.80
CA MET A 100 6.48 -1.72 10.56
C MET A 100 6.16 -2.44 9.25
N GLN A 101 4.96 -2.25 8.69
CA GLN A 101 4.63 -2.81 7.37
C GLN A 101 5.52 -2.22 6.26
N MET A 102 6.00 -0.98 6.40
CA MET A 102 6.96 -0.40 5.46
C MET A 102 8.23 -1.25 5.40
N ALA A 103 8.84 -1.52 6.56
CA ALA A 103 10.07 -2.29 6.65
C ALA A 103 9.85 -3.73 6.15
N LYS A 104 8.72 -4.33 6.53
CA LYS A 104 8.36 -5.69 6.14
C LYS A 104 8.24 -5.86 4.62
N ILE A 105 7.46 -5.00 3.97
CA ILE A 105 7.28 -5.08 2.52
C ILE A 105 8.61 -4.76 1.82
N SER A 106 9.32 -3.70 2.25
CA SER A 106 10.62 -3.34 1.66
C SER A 106 11.63 -4.48 1.74
N SER A 107 11.68 -5.22 2.84
CA SER A 107 12.55 -6.40 2.97
C SER A 107 12.18 -7.51 1.99
N ALA A 108 10.88 -7.77 1.80
CA ALA A 108 10.43 -8.76 0.81
C ALA A 108 10.73 -8.31 -0.62
N SER A 109 10.49 -7.04 -0.96
CA SER A 109 10.84 -6.43 -2.24
C SER A 109 12.34 -6.48 -2.52
N PHE A 110 13.16 -6.28 -1.50
CA PHE A 110 14.61 -6.35 -1.62
C PHE A 110 15.07 -7.76 -2.00
N ASN A 111 14.58 -8.80 -1.32
CA ASN A 111 14.92 -10.19 -1.66
C ASN A 111 14.42 -10.57 -3.07
N TYR A 112 13.20 -10.14 -3.42
CA TYR A 112 12.60 -10.38 -4.75
C TYR A 112 13.46 -9.79 -5.89
N GLN A 113 13.95 -8.56 -5.74
CA GLN A 113 14.77 -7.89 -6.76
C GLN A 113 16.25 -8.31 -6.70
N SER A 114 16.83 -8.42 -5.50
CA SER A 114 18.29 -8.61 -5.36
C SER A 114 18.70 -10.08 -5.54
N ASP A 115 17.99 -11.00 -4.90
CA ASP A 115 18.38 -12.41 -4.92
C ASP A 115 17.85 -13.13 -6.16
N LYS A 116 16.63 -12.78 -6.58
CA LYS A 116 15.95 -13.44 -7.72
C LYS A 116 15.97 -12.64 -9.02
N LYS A 117 16.28 -11.34 -8.97
CA LYS A 117 16.32 -10.45 -10.16
C LYS A 117 15.01 -10.46 -10.94
N LEU A 118 13.89 -10.50 -10.21
CA LEU A 118 12.55 -10.50 -10.79
C LEU A 118 12.02 -9.07 -10.94
N PHE A 119 11.11 -8.89 -11.88
CA PHE A 119 10.64 -7.57 -12.32
C PHE A 119 9.45 -7.06 -11.50
N TYR A 120 9.55 -5.86 -10.95
CA TYR A 120 8.51 -5.20 -10.15
C TYR A 120 8.10 -3.86 -10.77
N VAL A 121 6.80 -3.71 -11.06
CA VAL A 121 6.20 -2.44 -11.49
C VAL A 121 5.31 -1.87 -10.39
N SER A 122 5.55 -0.62 -10.04
CA SER A 122 4.65 0.16 -9.19
C SER A 122 3.86 1.15 -10.05
N ILE A 123 2.54 1.17 -9.89
CA ILE A 123 1.64 2.12 -10.55
C ILE A 123 1.07 3.04 -9.49
N LEU A 124 1.39 4.31 -9.55
CA LEU A 124 0.99 5.33 -8.59
C LEU A 124 -0.27 6.04 -9.09
N THR A 125 -1.38 5.87 -8.37
CA THR A 125 -2.65 6.56 -8.65
C THR A 125 -2.89 7.67 -7.63
N SER A 126 -3.91 8.50 -7.88
CA SER A 126 -4.24 9.62 -7.00
C SER A 126 -5.17 9.21 -5.85
N PRO A 127 -4.85 9.50 -4.57
CA PRO A 127 -3.55 9.94 -4.06
C PRO A 127 -2.64 8.74 -3.71
N THR A 128 -1.33 8.92 -3.76
CA THR A 128 -0.37 8.00 -3.10
C THR A 128 0.58 8.80 -2.21
N THR A 129 0.36 8.70 -0.90
CA THR A 129 1.13 9.47 0.08
C THR A 129 1.69 8.67 1.24
N GLY A 130 2.61 9.29 2.00
CA GLY A 130 3.06 8.77 3.30
C GLY A 130 3.86 7.48 3.19
N GLY A 131 3.51 6.53 4.07
CA GLY A 131 4.25 5.27 4.20
C GLY A 131 4.28 4.41 2.94
N VAL A 132 3.25 4.48 2.09
CA VAL A 132 3.23 3.75 0.80
C VAL A 132 4.26 4.31 -0.16
N THR A 133 4.26 5.64 -0.34
CA THR A 133 5.26 6.36 -1.16
C THR A 133 6.68 6.19 -0.63
N ALA A 134 6.86 6.10 0.69
CA ALA A 134 8.16 5.87 1.33
C ALA A 134 8.56 4.39 1.47
N SER A 135 7.81 3.47 0.85
CA SER A 135 8.14 2.05 0.83
C SER A 135 7.84 1.47 -0.54
N PHE A 136 7.03 0.41 -0.61
CA PHE A 136 6.82 -0.40 -1.81
C PHE A 136 6.32 0.39 -3.02
N GLY A 137 5.63 1.52 -2.83
CA GLY A 137 5.19 2.38 -3.92
C GLY A 137 6.35 2.94 -4.74
N MET A 138 7.54 3.11 -4.16
CA MET A 138 8.71 3.70 -4.83
C MET A 138 9.89 2.75 -4.94
N LEU A 139 9.67 1.45 -4.71
CA LEU A 139 10.70 0.39 -4.80
C LEU A 139 10.57 -0.48 -6.05
N GLY A 140 9.75 -0.10 -7.02
CA GLY A 140 9.62 -0.80 -8.30
C GLY A 140 10.80 -0.51 -9.24
N ASP A 141 11.15 -1.49 -10.07
CA ASP A 141 12.09 -1.32 -11.19
C ASP A 141 11.57 -0.26 -12.16
N ILE A 142 10.25 -0.26 -12.40
CA ILE A 142 9.54 0.79 -13.12
C ILE A 142 8.44 1.35 -12.24
N ILE A 143 8.41 2.68 -12.15
CA ILE A 143 7.37 3.43 -11.44
C ILE A 143 6.61 4.25 -12.48
N ILE A 144 5.31 3.97 -12.60
CA ILE A 144 4.40 4.64 -13.52
C ILE A 144 3.43 5.47 -12.69
N ALA A 145 3.19 6.73 -13.05
CA ALA A 145 2.16 7.54 -12.40
C ALA A 145 1.03 7.84 -13.38
N GLU A 146 -0.21 7.79 -12.89
CA GLU A 146 -1.33 8.31 -13.67
C GLU A 146 -1.20 9.84 -13.89
N PRO A 147 -1.68 10.38 -15.02
CA PRO A 147 -1.67 11.82 -15.25
C PRO A 147 -2.35 12.58 -14.11
N ASN A 148 -1.68 13.61 -13.60
CA ASN A 148 -2.15 14.46 -12.48
C ASN A 148 -2.34 13.71 -11.14
N ALA A 149 -1.75 12.53 -10.96
CA ALA A 149 -1.79 11.82 -9.69
C ALA A 149 -1.08 12.63 -8.58
N TYR A 150 -1.72 12.73 -7.41
CA TYR A 150 -1.12 13.40 -6.25
C TYR A 150 -0.21 12.44 -5.50
N ILE A 151 1.10 12.56 -5.74
CA ILE A 151 2.14 11.73 -5.13
C ILE A 151 3.00 12.58 -4.20
N ALA A 152 3.03 12.24 -2.90
CA ALA A 152 3.81 13.00 -1.93
C ALA A 152 4.17 12.19 -0.69
N PHE A 153 5.39 12.36 -0.14
CA PHE A 153 5.69 11.76 1.15
C PHE A 153 4.83 12.37 2.28
N ALA A 154 4.72 13.70 2.33
CA ALA A 154 3.89 14.41 3.30
C ALA A 154 2.72 15.11 2.59
N ALA A 155 1.51 15.01 3.15
CA ALA A 155 0.33 15.66 2.59
C ALA A 155 0.43 17.20 2.71
N ASN A 156 -0.12 17.91 1.73
CA ASN A 156 0.02 19.37 1.57
C ASN A 156 -0.45 20.19 2.79
N ARG A 157 -1.38 19.67 3.61
CA ARG A 157 -1.79 20.29 4.89
C ARG A 157 -0.62 20.51 5.86
N TYR A 158 0.42 19.66 5.81
CA TYR A 158 1.63 19.82 6.62
C TYR A 158 2.64 20.81 5.99
N LEU A 159 2.72 20.86 4.65
CA LEU A 159 3.69 21.69 3.94
C LEU A 159 3.33 23.19 3.97
N ILE A 160 2.03 23.52 3.99
CA ILE A 160 1.55 24.91 4.10
C ILE A 160 2.00 25.55 5.42
N HIS A 161 2.22 24.76 6.48
CA HIS A 161 2.75 25.27 7.75
C HIS A 161 4.28 25.41 7.78
N HIS A 162 5.00 24.84 6.80
CA HIS A 162 6.47 24.75 6.83
C HIS A 162 7.18 25.25 5.57
N ASN A 163 6.49 25.84 4.59
CA ASN A 163 7.09 26.47 3.40
C ASN A 163 8.09 25.56 2.65
N GLN A 164 7.87 24.24 2.64
CA GLN A 164 8.70 23.28 1.91
C GLN A 164 7.83 22.51 0.93
N VAL A 165 7.85 22.92 -0.34
CA VAL A 165 7.22 22.14 -1.43
C VAL A 165 8.31 21.32 -2.10
N PHE A 166 8.45 20.05 -1.71
CA PHE A 166 9.17 19.06 -2.53
C PHE A 166 8.14 18.26 -3.33
N SER A 167 7.88 18.71 -4.55
CA SER A 167 7.25 17.89 -5.58
C SER A 167 8.32 17.00 -6.19
N LEU A 168 8.36 15.73 -5.78
CA LEU A 168 9.32 14.74 -6.27
C LEU A 168 8.69 13.93 -7.40
N VAL A 169 8.33 14.60 -8.51
CA VAL A 169 8.13 13.98 -9.84
C VAL A 169 8.32 15.08 -10.91
N THR A 170 9.45 15.04 -11.61
CA THR A 170 9.66 15.59 -12.97
C THR A 170 10.51 14.62 -13.74
#